data_AF-A0A943Z3J3-F1
#
_entry.id   AF-A0A943Z3J3-F1
#
_cell.length_a   1.000
_cell.length_b   1.000
_cell.length_c   1.000
_cell.angle_alpha   90.00
_cell.angle_beta   90.00
_cell.angle_gamma   90.00
#
_symmetry.space_group_name_H-M   'P 1'
#
loop_
_entity.id
_entity.type
_entity.pdbx_description
1 polymer ?
#
loop_
_entity_poly.entity_id
_entity_poly.type
_entity_poly.pdbx_seq_one_letter_code
_entity_poly.pdbx_strand_id
1 'polypeptide(L)'
;MRISRTQRTNQATSSVDKSRRTVTVNFTVPVSWSQLTQEQLRRVFDLLVVHEDMTVVKTILLVEFCGLTVERKTRFGWKCQTTVDGKERIVYLKTWEIQDFIGQLEYISQLEDMDNRLDVVCGLHAADPLIRHGVSFEEYLYAEKYYQKFVETQNMEWLDNVAMWLYRDADGRAAGYGDALDDQGRVVEEMTLTPGERVGTMLWYGHVKRVMANSFPHFFRKTQESDEDPGVVNFIELYNVQLRALTDGDVTKEKEVLRLECWRALTELEAKAREAEELEKIRERK
;
A
#
# COMPACT_ATOMS: atom_id res chain seq x y z
N MET A 1 30.36 0.56 -85.94
CA MET A 1 31.09 0.56 -84.65
C MET A 1 30.43 1.58 -83.72
N ARG A 2 29.76 1.10 -82.67
CA ARG A 2 29.33 1.88 -81.50
C ARG A 2 30.55 2.26 -80.67
N ILE A 3 30.49 3.37 -79.94
CA ILE A 3 30.63 3.41 -78.47
C ILE A 3 29.97 4.73 -78.00
N SER A 4 28.79 4.60 -77.42
CA SER A 4 28.14 5.63 -76.59
C SER A 4 28.85 5.68 -75.24
N ARG A 5 29.38 6.83 -74.86
CA ARG A 5 30.07 7.04 -73.58
C ARG A 5 29.04 7.43 -72.52
N THR A 6 28.63 6.46 -71.71
CA THR A 6 27.75 6.68 -70.55
C THR A 6 28.46 7.57 -69.53
N GLN A 7 27.89 8.73 -69.20
CA GLN A 7 28.39 9.55 -68.08
C GLN A 7 28.09 8.84 -66.76
N ARG A 8 29.10 8.81 -65.88
CA ARG A 8 29.03 8.20 -64.54
C ARG A 8 27.90 8.85 -63.74
N THR A 9 26.95 8.03 -63.29
CA THR A 9 26.04 8.36 -62.19
C THR A 9 26.88 8.67 -60.96
N ASN A 10 26.71 9.86 -60.39
CA ASN A 10 27.26 10.18 -59.08
C ASN A 10 26.71 9.19 -58.07
N GLN A 11 27.62 8.49 -57.41
CA GLN A 11 27.33 7.54 -56.35
C GLN A 11 26.58 8.30 -55.24
N ALA A 12 25.38 7.83 -54.87
CA ALA A 12 24.68 8.35 -53.71
C ALA A 12 25.57 8.09 -52.48
N THR A 13 26.14 9.13 -51.91
CA THR A 13 26.82 9.08 -50.63
C THR A 13 25.77 8.78 -49.57
N SER A 14 25.66 7.50 -49.19
CA SER A 14 24.97 7.13 -47.97
C SER A 14 25.77 7.72 -46.81
N SER A 15 25.28 8.84 -46.26
CA SER A 15 25.81 9.40 -45.01
C SER A 15 25.81 8.29 -43.95
N VAL A 16 27.00 7.90 -43.52
CA VAL A 16 27.28 6.85 -42.54
C VAL A 16 27.16 7.43 -41.12
N ASP A 17 26.05 8.10 -40.83
CA ASP A 17 25.80 8.68 -39.50
C ASP A 17 24.83 7.76 -38.74
N LYS A 18 25.38 6.64 -38.23
CA LYS A 18 24.61 5.62 -37.46
C LYS A 18 23.93 6.22 -36.23
N SER A 19 24.53 7.24 -35.62
CA SER A 19 24.00 8.00 -34.48
C SER A 19 22.68 8.72 -34.84
N ARG A 20 22.51 9.17 -36.08
CA ARG A 20 21.29 9.86 -36.56
C ARG A 20 20.10 8.92 -36.84
N ARG A 21 20.29 7.60 -36.89
CA ARG A 21 19.23 6.61 -37.18
C ARG A 21 18.79 5.78 -35.98
N THR A 22 19.48 5.87 -34.85
CA THR A 22 19.17 5.07 -33.67
C THR A 22 18.26 5.89 -32.76
N VAL A 23 17.04 5.40 -32.51
CA VAL A 23 16.13 5.99 -31.54
C VAL A 23 16.24 5.17 -30.27
N THR A 24 16.66 5.80 -29.17
CA THR A 24 16.66 5.17 -27.86
C THR A 24 15.28 5.31 -27.24
N VAL A 25 14.70 4.21 -26.79
CA VAL A 25 13.45 4.19 -26.03
C VAL A 25 13.82 3.85 -24.59
N ASN A 26 13.59 4.77 -23.67
CA ASN A 26 13.82 4.55 -22.24
C ASN A 26 12.48 4.31 -21.56
N PHE A 27 12.38 3.22 -20.81
CA PHE A 27 11.24 2.95 -19.95
C PHE A 27 11.57 3.41 -18.54
N THR A 28 10.59 4.03 -17.88
CA THR A 28 10.72 4.48 -16.49
C THR A 28 9.55 3.93 -15.72
N VAL A 29 9.85 3.22 -14.64
CA VAL A 29 8.86 2.67 -13.72
C VAL A 29 9.24 3.07 -12.29
N PRO A 30 8.25 3.25 -11.39
CA PRO A 30 8.51 3.40 -9.97
C PRO A 30 9.24 2.17 -9.42
N VAL A 31 10.16 2.36 -8.47
CA VAL A 31 10.94 1.27 -7.85
C VAL A 31 10.57 1.00 -6.39
N SER A 32 9.60 1.74 -5.85
CA SER A 32 9.06 1.55 -4.49
C SER A 32 7.60 1.99 -4.41
N TRP A 33 6.92 1.59 -3.33
CA TRP A 33 5.55 2.02 -3.03
C TRP A 33 5.45 3.55 -2.88
N SER A 34 6.39 4.17 -2.18
CA SER A 34 6.51 5.62 -1.99
C SER A 34 6.73 6.43 -3.28
N GLN A 35 7.19 5.82 -4.38
CA GLN A 35 7.33 6.49 -5.68
C GLN A 35 6.08 6.43 -6.56
N LEU A 36 5.09 5.62 -6.21
CA LEU A 36 3.84 5.54 -6.96
C LEU A 36 3.03 6.82 -6.79
N THR A 37 2.50 7.34 -7.90
CA THR A 37 1.47 8.38 -7.82
C THR A 37 0.16 7.79 -7.29
N GLN A 38 -0.75 8.63 -6.81
CA GLN A 38 -2.07 8.18 -6.31
C GLN A 38 -2.89 7.42 -7.37
N GLU A 39 -2.80 7.81 -8.64
CA GLU A 39 -3.45 7.10 -9.74
C GLU A 39 -2.81 5.73 -9.99
N GLN A 40 -1.48 5.66 -10.00
CA GLN A 40 -0.75 4.41 -10.15
C GLN A 40 -1.02 3.46 -8.99
N LEU A 41 -1.06 3.98 -7.75
CA LEU A 41 -1.33 3.20 -6.56
C LEU A 41 -2.75 2.61 -6.57
N ARG A 42 -3.76 3.43 -6.91
CA ARG A 42 -5.14 2.94 -7.09
C ARG A 42 -5.21 1.85 -8.16
N ARG A 43 -4.48 2.03 -9.27
CA ARG A 43 -4.38 1.02 -10.32
C ARG A 43 -3.77 -0.29 -9.85
N VAL A 44 -2.71 -0.25 -9.02
CA VAL A 44 -2.12 -1.45 -8.41
C VAL A 44 -3.17 -2.19 -7.60
N PHE A 45 -3.91 -1.50 -6.73
CA PHE A 45 -4.93 -2.15 -5.90
C PHE A 45 -6.07 -2.76 -6.72
N ASP A 46 -6.53 -2.09 -7.77
CA ASP A 46 -7.54 -2.63 -8.67
C ASP A 46 -7.06 -3.94 -9.34
N LEU A 47 -5.78 -4.01 -9.71
CA LEU A 47 -5.21 -5.22 -10.30
C LEU A 47 -5.07 -6.35 -9.29
N LEU A 48 -4.74 -6.05 -8.03
CA LEU A 48 -4.66 -7.05 -6.95
C LEU A 48 -6.03 -7.66 -6.62
N VAL A 49 -7.13 -6.96 -6.89
CA VAL A 49 -8.49 -7.51 -6.77
C VAL A 49 -8.80 -8.48 -7.90
N VAL A 50 -8.37 -8.17 -9.12
CA VAL A 50 -8.77 -8.90 -10.34
C VAL A 50 -7.87 -10.10 -10.61
N HIS A 51 -6.61 -10.06 -10.18
CA HIS A 51 -5.60 -11.04 -10.54
C HIS A 51 -4.89 -11.61 -9.31
N GLU A 52 -4.92 -12.93 -9.16
CA GLU A 52 -4.17 -13.65 -8.13
C GLU A 52 -2.68 -13.79 -8.48
N ASP A 53 -2.34 -13.89 -9.78
CA ASP A 53 -0.96 -14.08 -10.24
C ASP A 53 -0.22 -12.72 -10.30
N MET A 54 0.73 -12.55 -9.39
CA MET A 54 1.56 -11.35 -9.31
C MET A 54 2.39 -11.10 -10.57
N THR A 55 2.73 -12.14 -11.33
CA THR A 55 3.40 -12.01 -12.63
C THR A 55 2.51 -11.28 -13.63
N VAL A 56 1.21 -11.59 -13.63
CA VAL A 56 0.22 -10.92 -14.48
C VAL A 56 0.07 -9.47 -14.06
N VAL A 57 -0.09 -9.21 -12.75
CA VAL A 57 -0.19 -7.85 -12.19
C VAL A 57 1.00 -6.99 -12.62
N LYS A 58 2.23 -7.45 -12.33
CA LYS A 58 3.45 -6.72 -12.70
C LYS A 58 3.60 -6.52 -14.22
N THR A 59 3.19 -7.50 -15.02
CA THR A 59 3.24 -7.37 -16.49
C THR A 59 2.28 -6.29 -17.00
N ILE A 60 1.05 -6.23 -16.45
CA ILE A 60 0.09 -5.18 -16.81
C ILE A 60 0.61 -3.81 -16.37
N LEU A 61 1.11 -3.70 -15.14
CA LEU A 61 1.69 -2.45 -14.62
C LEU A 61 2.89 -1.97 -15.44
N LEU A 62 3.79 -2.87 -15.84
CA LEU A 62 4.91 -2.53 -16.73
C LEU A 62 4.40 -1.93 -18.03
N VAL A 63 3.38 -2.54 -18.65
CA VAL A 63 2.80 -2.07 -19.90
C VAL A 63 2.17 -0.69 -19.71
N GLU A 64 1.36 -0.51 -18.67
CA GLU A 64 0.65 0.75 -18.39
C GLU A 64 1.61 1.89 -18.00
N PHE A 65 2.53 1.65 -17.07
CA PHE A 65 3.47 2.68 -16.59
C PHE A 65 4.46 3.12 -17.66
N CYS A 66 4.82 2.22 -18.58
CA CYS A 66 5.69 2.56 -19.70
C CYS A 66 4.93 3.17 -20.90
N GLY A 67 3.60 3.34 -20.81
CA GLY A 67 2.79 3.82 -21.92
C GLY A 67 2.86 2.91 -23.16
N LEU A 68 2.92 1.60 -22.93
CA LEU A 68 2.97 0.59 -23.98
C LEU A 68 1.56 0.16 -24.37
N THR A 69 1.33 -0.01 -25.66
CA THR A 69 0.13 -0.65 -26.20
C THR A 69 0.54 -1.95 -26.88
N VAL A 70 0.03 -3.09 -26.38
CA VAL A 70 0.36 -4.40 -26.95
C VAL A 70 -0.49 -4.63 -28.20
N GLU A 71 0.14 -4.72 -29.38
CA GLU A 71 -0.59 -5.00 -30.62
C GLU A 71 -0.82 -6.50 -30.82
N ARG A 72 0.25 -7.31 -30.69
CA ARG A 72 0.17 -8.76 -30.89
C ARG A 72 1.34 -9.51 -30.29
N LYS A 73 1.09 -10.78 -29.96
CA LYS A 73 2.12 -11.76 -29.65
C LYS A 73 2.88 -12.16 -30.93
N THR A 74 4.19 -12.29 -30.81
CA THR A 74 5.12 -12.77 -31.84
C THR A 74 5.71 -14.12 -31.42
N ARG A 75 6.55 -14.73 -32.28
CA ARG A 75 7.21 -16.01 -31.96
C ARG A 75 8.10 -15.94 -30.70
N PHE A 76 8.68 -14.78 -30.40
CA PHE A 76 9.71 -14.63 -29.37
C PHE A 76 9.37 -13.59 -28.29
N GLY A 77 8.14 -13.07 -28.30
CA GLY A 77 7.74 -11.98 -27.40
C GLY A 77 6.54 -11.21 -27.95
N TRP A 78 6.56 -9.89 -27.88
CA TRP A 78 5.43 -9.02 -28.23
C TRP A 78 5.84 -7.84 -29.10
N LYS A 79 4.92 -7.45 -29.99
CA LYS A 79 5.00 -6.19 -30.72
C LYS A 79 4.18 -5.17 -29.95
N CYS A 80 4.84 -4.13 -29.48
CA CYS A 80 4.23 -3.04 -28.72
C CYS A 80 4.39 -1.72 -29.47
N GLN A 81 3.47 -0.81 -29.21
CA GLN A 81 3.51 0.57 -29.68
C GLN A 81 3.73 1.48 -28.46
N THR A 82 4.53 2.52 -28.63
CA THR A 82 4.77 3.55 -27.60
C THR A 82 4.98 4.91 -28.28
N THR A 83 4.87 5.98 -27.52
CA THR A 83 5.10 7.34 -28.01
C THR A 83 6.40 7.87 -27.43
N VAL A 84 7.34 8.24 -28.31
CA VAL A 84 8.63 8.84 -27.93
C VAL A 84 8.77 10.14 -28.71
N ASP A 85 9.05 11.24 -28.01
CA ASP A 85 9.16 12.58 -28.60
C ASP A 85 7.94 12.98 -29.44
N GLY A 86 6.74 12.61 -28.97
CA GLY A 86 5.46 12.87 -29.66
C GLY A 86 5.26 12.06 -30.94
N LYS A 87 6.09 11.05 -31.20
CA LYS A 87 5.97 10.17 -32.38
C LYS A 87 5.74 8.74 -31.96
N GLU A 88 4.81 8.09 -32.64
CA GLU A 88 4.57 6.67 -32.46
C GLU A 88 5.79 5.86 -32.93
N ARG A 89 6.12 4.84 -32.13
CA ARG A 89 7.23 3.93 -32.32
C ARG A 89 6.77 2.52 -32.04
N ILE A 90 7.26 1.59 -32.85
CA ILE A 90 7.07 0.16 -32.64
C ILE A 90 8.30 -0.38 -31.93
N VAL A 91 8.09 -1.10 -30.83
CA VAL A 91 9.11 -1.81 -30.07
C VAL A 91 8.77 -3.29 -30.04
N TYR A 92 9.80 -4.13 -30.17
CA TYR A 92 9.67 -5.57 -30.03
C TYR A 92 10.31 -5.98 -28.71
N LEU A 93 9.50 -6.47 -27.78
CA LEU A 93 9.94 -6.92 -26.46
C LEU A 93 9.97 -8.44 -26.45
N LYS A 94 11.12 -9.03 -26.15
CA LYS A 94 11.28 -10.47 -26.00
C LYS A 94 10.72 -10.93 -24.65
N THR A 95 10.38 -12.21 -24.55
CA THR A 95 9.87 -12.79 -23.30
C THR A 95 10.79 -12.58 -22.11
N TRP A 96 12.09 -12.79 -22.28
CA TRP A 96 13.06 -12.58 -21.21
C TRP A 96 13.26 -11.11 -20.86
N GLU A 97 13.09 -10.16 -21.80
CA GLU A 97 13.18 -8.73 -21.53
C GLU A 97 12.02 -8.29 -20.63
N ILE A 98 10.80 -8.76 -20.91
CA ILE A 98 9.65 -8.52 -20.02
C ILE A 98 9.90 -9.12 -18.65
N GLN A 99 10.40 -10.36 -18.58
CA GLN A 99 10.70 -11.02 -17.31
C GLN A 99 11.75 -10.24 -16.47
N ASP A 100 12.78 -9.71 -17.13
CA ASP A 100 13.80 -8.88 -16.47
C ASP A 100 13.20 -7.54 -15.98
N PHE A 101 12.37 -6.90 -16.80
CA PHE A 101 11.74 -5.61 -16.45
C PHE A 101 10.74 -5.73 -15.31
N ILE A 102 9.91 -6.77 -15.26
CA ILE A 102 8.98 -6.97 -14.15
C ILE A 102 9.71 -7.24 -12.82
N GLY A 103 10.99 -7.65 -12.87
CA GLY A 103 11.84 -7.74 -11.68
C GLY A 103 12.06 -6.40 -10.98
N GLN A 104 11.94 -5.27 -11.71
CA GLN A 104 12.00 -3.92 -11.11
C GLN A 104 10.74 -3.60 -10.28
N LEU A 105 9.65 -4.35 -10.49
CA LEU A 105 8.38 -4.21 -9.77
C LEU A 105 8.24 -5.25 -8.66
N GLU A 106 9.33 -5.87 -8.19
CA GLU A 106 9.28 -6.91 -7.17
C GLU A 106 8.72 -6.41 -5.82
N TYR A 107 8.90 -5.12 -5.52
CA TYR A 107 8.34 -4.49 -4.33
C TYR A 107 6.81 -4.63 -4.24
N ILE A 108 6.10 -4.80 -5.38
CA ILE A 108 4.65 -5.00 -5.41
C ILE A 108 4.24 -6.36 -4.83
N SER A 109 5.13 -7.35 -4.84
CA SER A 109 4.93 -8.62 -4.11
C SER A 109 5.08 -8.45 -2.60
N GLN A 110 5.83 -7.44 -2.16
CA GLN A 110 6.18 -7.22 -0.76
C GLN A 110 5.13 -6.33 -0.09
N LEU A 111 3.90 -6.87 -0.01
CA LEU A 111 2.72 -6.16 0.44
C LEU A 111 2.83 -5.62 1.89
N GLU A 112 3.61 -6.29 2.74
CA GLU A 112 3.82 -5.90 4.14
C GLU A 112 4.71 -4.64 4.29
N ASP A 113 5.50 -4.32 3.26
CA ASP A 113 6.41 -3.18 3.24
C ASP A 113 5.78 -1.96 2.53
N MET A 114 4.45 -1.96 2.36
CA MET A 114 3.72 -0.86 1.71
C MET A 114 3.72 0.41 2.57
N ASP A 115 4.72 1.26 2.34
CA ASP A 115 4.94 2.55 3.03
C ASP A 115 4.08 3.72 2.47
N ASN A 116 3.05 3.41 1.67
CA ASN A 116 2.19 4.39 1.01
C ASN A 116 0.70 4.00 1.15
N ARG A 117 -0.22 4.94 0.95
CA ARG A 117 -1.68 4.73 1.05
C ARG A 117 -2.40 5.67 0.09
N LEU A 118 -3.70 5.44 -0.10
CA LEU A 118 -4.52 6.41 -0.83
C LEU A 118 -4.68 7.67 0.01
N ASP A 119 -4.31 8.82 -0.52
CA ASP A 119 -4.38 10.08 0.22
C ASP A 119 -5.82 10.54 0.40
N VAL A 120 -6.69 10.28 -0.58
CA VAL A 120 -8.09 10.69 -0.57
C VAL A 120 -9.00 9.55 -1.00
N VAL A 121 -10.00 9.27 -0.16
CA VAL A 121 -11.05 8.28 -0.40
C VAL A 121 -12.38 8.83 0.12
N CYS A 122 -13.44 8.68 -0.65
CA CYS A 122 -14.77 9.22 -0.33
C CYS A 122 -14.77 10.74 0.00
N GLY A 123 -13.82 11.51 -0.53
CA GLY A 123 -13.68 12.94 -0.26
C GLY A 123 -13.14 13.27 1.14
N LEU A 124 -12.54 12.28 1.82
CA LEU A 124 -11.85 12.41 3.10
C LEU A 124 -10.36 12.12 2.91
N HIS A 125 -9.54 12.69 3.78
CA HIS A 125 -8.07 12.67 3.70
C HIS A 125 -7.50 11.66 4.69
N ALA A 126 -6.54 10.84 4.25
CA ALA A 126 -5.94 9.83 5.09
C ALA A 126 -5.16 10.48 6.26
N ALA A 127 -5.33 9.92 7.46
CA ALA A 127 -4.54 10.26 8.64
C ALA A 127 -3.04 10.00 8.40
N ASP A 128 -2.19 10.39 9.37
CA ASP A 128 -0.75 10.12 9.34
C ASP A 128 -0.44 8.67 8.88
N PRO A 129 0.53 8.46 7.96
CA PRO A 129 0.82 7.14 7.39
C PRO A 129 1.05 6.04 8.44
N LEU A 130 1.59 6.40 9.61
CA LEU A 130 1.86 5.49 10.70
C LEU A 130 0.97 5.72 11.92
N ILE A 131 -0.08 6.54 11.81
CA ILE A 131 -1.03 6.85 12.89
C ILE A 131 -0.33 7.54 14.08
N ARG A 132 0.83 8.17 13.86
CA ARG A 132 1.63 8.81 14.94
C ARG A 132 0.97 10.04 15.53
N HIS A 133 0.18 10.72 14.73
CA HIS A 133 -0.42 12.00 15.06
C HIS A 133 -1.85 12.07 14.55
N GLY A 134 -2.69 12.76 15.32
CA GLY A 134 -4.06 13.09 14.94
C GLY A 134 -5.02 11.92 15.05
N VAL A 135 -4.58 10.76 15.55
CA VAL A 135 -5.44 9.60 15.80
C VAL A 135 -5.40 9.28 17.29
N SER A 136 -6.56 9.35 17.93
CA SER A 136 -6.70 9.02 19.34
C SER A 136 -6.62 7.51 19.57
N PHE A 137 -6.38 7.13 20.82
CA PHE A 137 -6.37 5.73 21.22
C PHE A 137 -7.75 5.08 21.03
N GLU A 138 -8.84 5.82 21.27
CA GLU A 138 -10.21 5.36 20.99
C GLU A 138 -10.43 5.03 19.51
N GLU A 139 -10.07 5.94 18.61
CA GLU A 139 -10.22 5.73 17.16
C GLU A 139 -9.38 4.53 16.69
N TYR A 140 -8.15 4.38 17.22
CA TYR A 140 -7.32 3.21 16.95
C TYR A 140 -7.99 1.90 17.40
N LEU A 141 -8.56 1.87 18.61
CA LEU A 141 -9.26 0.68 19.10
C LEU A 141 -10.46 0.34 18.22
N TYR A 142 -11.21 1.34 17.74
CA TYR A 142 -12.28 1.08 16.78
C TYR A 142 -11.76 0.52 15.44
N ALA A 143 -10.71 1.10 14.87
CA ALA A 143 -10.07 0.58 13.65
C ALA A 143 -9.62 -0.88 13.86
N GLU A 144 -8.98 -1.17 14.99
CA GLU A 144 -8.52 -2.50 15.35
C GLU A 144 -9.68 -3.50 15.50
N LYS A 145 -10.79 -3.08 16.12
CA LYS A 145 -12.02 -3.90 16.24
C LYS A 145 -12.50 -4.38 14.88
N TYR A 146 -12.61 -3.47 13.91
CA TYR A 146 -13.13 -3.79 12.59
C TYR A 146 -12.11 -4.59 11.77
N TYR A 147 -10.82 -4.31 11.93
CA TYR A 147 -9.79 -5.11 11.29
C TYR A 147 -9.76 -6.55 11.80
N GLN A 148 -9.94 -6.77 13.11
CA GLN A 148 -10.04 -8.14 13.67
C GLN A 148 -11.27 -8.88 13.14
N LYS A 149 -12.41 -8.20 12.99
CA LYS A 149 -13.60 -8.78 12.32
C LYS A 149 -13.32 -9.15 10.86
N PHE A 150 -12.56 -8.34 10.15
CA PHE A 150 -12.11 -8.68 8.80
C PHE A 150 -11.26 -9.96 8.82
N VAL A 151 -10.27 -10.07 9.70
CA VAL A 151 -9.42 -11.27 9.81
C VAL A 151 -10.24 -12.52 10.15
N GLU A 152 -11.22 -12.42 11.05
CA GLU A 152 -12.10 -13.53 11.43
C GLU A 152 -13.02 -13.97 10.29
N THR A 153 -13.68 -13.02 9.64
CA THR A 153 -14.76 -13.32 8.68
C THR A 153 -14.31 -13.40 7.23
N GLN A 154 -13.12 -12.87 6.92
CA GLN A 154 -12.62 -12.61 5.57
C GLN A 154 -13.56 -11.73 4.72
N ASN A 155 -14.49 -11.00 5.35
CA ASN A 155 -15.38 -10.06 4.65
C ASN A 155 -14.70 -8.69 4.50
N MET A 156 -14.36 -8.33 3.26
CA MET A 156 -13.72 -7.07 2.89
C MET A 156 -14.54 -5.83 3.23
N GLU A 157 -15.88 -5.93 3.40
CA GLU A 157 -16.73 -4.80 3.80
C GLU A 157 -16.40 -4.26 5.19
N TRP A 158 -15.78 -5.07 6.06
CA TRP A 158 -15.33 -4.55 7.36
C TRP A 158 -14.22 -3.51 7.21
N LEU A 159 -13.49 -3.50 6.09
CA LEU A 159 -12.44 -2.51 5.82
C LEU A 159 -13.01 -1.11 5.55
N ASP A 160 -14.28 -1.02 5.14
CA ASP A 160 -15.00 0.24 5.04
C ASP A 160 -15.07 0.91 6.42
N ASN A 161 -15.35 0.13 7.46
CA ASN A 161 -15.37 0.61 8.84
C ASN A 161 -13.96 0.93 9.35
N VAL A 162 -12.92 0.20 8.91
CA VAL A 162 -11.53 0.57 9.23
C VAL A 162 -11.21 1.94 8.63
N ALA A 163 -11.54 2.17 7.36
CA ALA A 163 -11.32 3.45 6.71
C ALA A 163 -12.07 4.61 7.40
N MET A 164 -13.27 4.37 7.94
CA MET A 164 -14.00 5.41 8.68
C MET A 164 -13.21 5.99 9.87
N TRP A 165 -12.31 5.22 10.48
CA TRP A 165 -11.48 5.67 11.61
C TRP A 165 -10.11 6.21 11.18
N LEU A 166 -9.73 5.98 9.92
CA LEU A 166 -8.41 6.34 9.38
C LEU A 166 -8.46 7.54 8.42
N TYR A 167 -9.60 7.81 7.80
CA TYR A 167 -9.79 8.98 6.94
C TYR A 167 -10.55 10.07 7.69
N ARG A 168 -10.17 11.31 7.41
CA ARG A 168 -10.53 12.50 8.18
C ARG A 168 -11.02 13.62 7.27
N ASP A 169 -11.88 14.47 7.81
CA ASP A 169 -12.24 15.72 7.15
C ASP A 169 -11.13 16.79 7.29
N ALA A 170 -11.37 17.97 6.71
CA ALA A 170 -10.44 19.09 6.79
C ALA A 170 -10.17 19.60 8.22
N ASP A 171 -11.06 19.32 9.17
CA ASP A 171 -10.92 19.68 10.59
C ASP A 171 -10.22 18.57 11.40
N GLY A 172 -9.87 17.45 10.77
CA GLY A 172 -9.23 16.30 11.40
C GLY A 172 -10.19 15.32 12.08
N ARG A 173 -11.52 15.45 11.87
CA ARG A 173 -12.52 14.55 12.43
C ARG A 173 -12.61 13.27 11.62
N ALA A 174 -12.59 12.12 12.29
CA ALA A 174 -12.78 10.82 11.66
C ALA A 174 -14.24 10.61 11.24
N ALA A 175 -14.47 9.92 10.11
CA ALA A 175 -15.82 9.61 9.63
C ALA A 175 -16.63 8.73 10.60
N GLY A 176 -15.95 7.94 11.43
CA GLY A 176 -16.54 7.07 12.44
C GLY A 176 -17.47 7.76 13.44
N TYR A 177 -17.32 9.07 13.64
CA TYR A 177 -18.20 9.86 14.51
C TYR A 177 -19.53 10.26 13.85
N GLY A 178 -19.66 10.12 12.52
CA GLY A 178 -20.89 10.40 11.77
C GLY A 178 -21.17 11.88 11.50
N ASP A 179 -20.20 12.76 11.75
CA ASP A 179 -20.30 14.21 11.53
C ASP A 179 -19.17 14.79 10.67
N ALA A 180 -18.31 13.94 10.11
CA ALA A 180 -17.24 14.33 9.20
C ALA A 180 -17.82 14.82 7.87
N LEU A 181 -17.19 15.86 7.32
CA LEU A 181 -17.59 16.46 6.04
C LEU A 181 -16.63 16.08 4.93
N ASP A 182 -17.15 15.69 3.77
CA ASP A 182 -16.35 15.53 2.56
C ASP A 182 -15.84 16.89 2.04
N ASP A 183 -14.94 16.86 1.04
CA ASP A 183 -14.42 18.06 0.36
C ASP A 183 -15.52 18.99 -0.23
N GLN A 184 -16.77 18.52 -0.35
CA GLN A 184 -17.92 19.28 -0.83
C GLN A 184 -18.81 19.82 0.31
N GLY A 185 -18.42 19.58 1.57
CA GLY A 185 -19.17 19.99 2.76
C GLY A 185 -20.39 19.12 3.07
N ARG A 186 -20.44 17.89 2.54
CA ARG A 186 -21.53 16.94 2.79
C ARG A 186 -21.13 15.97 3.90
N VAL A 187 -22.07 15.65 4.78
CA VAL A 187 -21.85 14.67 5.85
C VAL A 187 -21.61 13.29 5.23
N VAL A 188 -20.53 12.64 5.65
CA VAL A 188 -20.21 11.25 5.29
C VAL A 188 -20.82 10.34 6.35
N GLU A 189 -22.06 9.90 6.11
CA GLU A 189 -22.78 8.99 7.02
C GLU A 189 -22.20 7.58 7.01
N GLU A 190 -21.85 7.10 5.81
CA GLU A 190 -21.25 5.79 5.59
C GLU A 190 -20.11 5.91 4.57
N MET A 191 -19.03 5.20 4.81
CA MET A 191 -17.91 5.11 3.87
C MET A 191 -18.06 3.82 3.08
N THR A 192 -18.34 3.88 1.79
CA THR A 192 -18.41 2.68 0.93
C THR A 192 -17.23 2.67 -0.02
N LEU A 193 -16.29 1.77 0.22
CA LEU A 193 -15.08 1.67 -0.56
C LEU A 193 -15.28 0.83 -1.82
N THR A 194 -14.59 1.18 -2.88
CA THR A 194 -14.38 0.26 -4.01
C THR A 194 -13.53 -0.95 -3.58
N PRO A 195 -13.61 -2.09 -4.29
CA PRO A 195 -12.77 -3.25 -3.97
C PRO A 195 -11.27 -2.93 -3.90
N GLY A 196 -10.75 -2.08 -4.79
CA GLY A 196 -9.35 -1.64 -4.76
C GLY A 196 -9.04 -0.79 -3.53
N GLU A 197 -9.91 0.14 -3.15
CA GLU A 197 -9.75 0.93 -1.93
C GLU A 197 -9.79 0.08 -0.65
N ARG A 198 -10.58 -1.01 -0.64
CA ARG A 198 -10.56 -2.00 0.46
C ARG A 198 -9.21 -2.67 0.55
N VAL A 199 -8.67 -3.18 -0.56
CA VAL A 199 -7.31 -3.76 -0.59
C VAL A 199 -6.28 -2.74 -0.13
N GLY A 200 -6.33 -1.50 -0.62
CA GLY A 200 -5.43 -0.43 -0.18
C GLY A 200 -5.51 -0.15 1.33
N THR A 201 -6.72 -0.13 1.89
CA THR A 201 -6.94 0.08 3.34
C THR A 201 -6.41 -1.10 4.16
N MET A 202 -6.66 -2.33 3.70
CA MET A 202 -6.13 -3.55 4.33
C MET A 202 -4.61 -3.54 4.38
N LEU A 203 -3.97 -3.26 3.25
CA LEU A 203 -2.52 -3.24 3.14
C LEU A 203 -1.91 -2.12 3.98
N TRP A 204 -2.51 -0.93 3.95
CA TRP A 204 -2.03 0.21 4.74
C TRP A 204 -2.09 -0.11 6.23
N TYR A 205 -3.24 -0.58 6.73
CA TYR A 205 -3.37 -0.90 8.14
C TYR A 205 -2.50 -2.10 8.53
N GLY A 206 -2.33 -3.09 7.66
CA GLY A 206 -1.38 -4.19 7.84
C GLY A 206 0.06 -3.68 8.03
N HIS A 207 0.50 -2.73 7.21
CA HIS A 207 1.81 -2.08 7.37
C HIS A 207 1.93 -1.33 8.71
N VAL A 208 0.91 -0.56 9.09
CA VAL A 208 0.88 0.13 10.40
C VAL A 208 1.05 -0.85 11.55
N LYS A 209 0.31 -1.98 11.53
CA LYS A 209 0.40 -3.02 12.56
C LYS A 209 1.79 -3.62 12.64
N ARG A 210 2.43 -3.89 11.49
CA ARG A 210 3.81 -4.39 11.44
C ARG A 210 4.78 -3.40 12.07
N VAL A 211 4.67 -2.11 11.75
CA VAL A 211 5.51 -1.06 12.33
C VAL A 211 5.27 -0.92 13.84
N MET A 212 4.02 -0.97 14.29
CA MET A 212 3.67 -0.94 15.72
C MET A 212 4.23 -2.16 16.46
N ALA A 213 4.08 -3.37 15.92
CA ALA A 213 4.62 -4.59 16.53
C ALA A 213 6.14 -4.54 16.69
N ASN A 214 6.86 -3.95 15.72
CA ASN A 214 8.30 -3.75 15.81
C ASN A 214 8.69 -2.62 16.79
N SER A 215 7.84 -1.61 16.96
CA SER A 215 8.10 -0.45 17.83
C SER A 215 7.77 -0.73 19.30
N PHE A 216 6.81 -1.63 19.56
CA PHE A 216 6.33 -2.00 20.89
C PHE A 216 6.38 -3.54 21.10
N PRO A 217 7.59 -4.13 21.08
CA PRO A 217 7.77 -5.58 21.08
C PRO A 217 7.38 -6.25 22.41
N HIS A 218 7.49 -5.58 23.55
CA HIS A 218 7.07 -6.16 24.84
C HIS A 218 5.55 -6.27 24.93
N PHE A 219 4.83 -5.30 24.36
CA PHE A 219 3.38 -5.27 24.32
C PHE A 219 2.79 -6.21 23.26
N PHE A 220 3.30 -6.18 22.02
CA PHE A 220 2.81 -7.02 20.91
C PHE A 220 3.47 -8.41 20.84
N ARG A 221 4.10 -8.87 21.93
CA ARG A 221 4.89 -10.12 21.96
C ARG A 221 4.11 -11.26 21.30
N LYS A 222 4.73 -11.91 20.32
CA LYS A 222 4.23 -13.18 19.79
C LYS A 222 4.28 -14.19 20.94
N THR A 223 3.13 -14.65 21.41
CA THR A 223 3.07 -15.81 22.31
C THR A 223 3.88 -16.92 21.65
N GLN A 224 4.88 -17.46 22.35
CA GLN A 224 5.59 -18.63 21.86
C GLN A 224 4.54 -19.70 21.54
N GLU A 225 4.64 -20.29 20.36
CA GLU A 225 3.77 -21.33 19.82
C GLU A 225 3.26 -22.27 20.93
N SER A 226 2.10 -21.94 21.49
CA SER A 226 1.23 -22.94 22.06
C SER A 226 0.58 -23.63 20.87
N ASP A 227 0.62 -24.96 20.81
CA ASP A 227 -0.13 -25.78 19.83
C ASP A 227 -1.65 -25.59 19.93
N GLU A 228 -2.12 -24.68 20.80
CA GLU A 228 -3.49 -24.21 20.83
C GLU A 228 -3.70 -23.21 19.69
N ASP A 229 -4.65 -23.54 18.81
CA ASP A 229 -5.26 -22.61 17.86
C ASP A 229 -5.43 -21.26 18.57
N PRO A 230 -4.90 -20.14 18.05
CA PRO A 230 -5.10 -18.83 18.66
C PRO A 230 -6.61 -18.59 18.69
N GLY A 231 -7.24 -18.95 19.80
CA GLY A 231 -8.68 -18.92 19.96
C GLY A 231 -9.19 -17.53 19.63
N VAL A 232 -10.44 -17.46 19.19
CA VAL A 232 -11.11 -16.20 18.84
C VAL A 232 -10.76 -15.13 19.87
N VAL A 233 -9.94 -14.15 19.47
CA VAL A 233 -9.49 -13.09 20.37
C VAL A 233 -10.70 -12.25 20.70
N ASN A 234 -11.17 -12.33 21.95
CA ASN A 234 -12.28 -11.51 22.40
C ASN A 234 -11.82 -10.06 22.47
N PHE A 235 -12.14 -9.27 21.44
CA PHE A 235 -11.76 -7.86 21.35
C PHE A 235 -12.18 -7.05 22.59
N ILE A 236 -13.32 -7.37 23.20
CA ILE A 236 -13.80 -6.69 24.41
C ILE A 236 -12.86 -6.95 25.59
N GLU A 237 -12.36 -8.17 25.73
CA GLU A 237 -11.39 -8.49 26.77
C GLU A 237 -10.06 -7.77 26.54
N LEU A 238 -9.55 -7.79 25.31
CA LEU A 238 -8.32 -7.08 24.95
C LEU A 238 -8.44 -5.57 25.21
N TYR A 239 -9.57 -4.97 24.81
CA TYR A 239 -9.89 -3.57 25.09
C TYR A 239 -9.88 -3.27 26.59
N ASN A 240 -10.58 -4.07 27.39
CA ASN A 240 -10.67 -3.87 28.84
C ASN A 240 -9.32 -4.06 29.53
N VAL A 241 -8.50 -5.00 29.07
CA VAL A 241 -7.14 -5.23 29.60
C VAL A 241 -6.27 -4.00 29.35
N GLN A 242 -6.27 -3.46 28.12
CA GLN A 242 -5.48 -2.27 27.78
C GLN A 242 -5.94 -1.04 28.58
N LEU A 243 -7.25 -0.82 28.68
CA LEU A 243 -7.81 0.31 29.42
C LEU A 243 -7.52 0.21 30.92
N ARG A 244 -7.66 -0.98 31.50
CA ARG A 244 -7.31 -1.24 32.91
C ARG A 244 -5.82 -1.04 33.15
N ALA A 245 -4.96 -1.49 32.23
CA ALA A 245 -3.52 -1.29 32.34
C ALA A 245 -3.17 0.20 32.35
N LEU A 246 -3.79 1.01 31.50
CA LEU A 246 -3.52 2.46 31.40
C LEU A 246 -4.10 3.27 32.56
N THR A 247 -5.22 2.83 33.13
CA THR A 247 -5.92 3.54 34.23
C THR A 247 -5.56 3.03 35.62
N ASP A 248 -4.82 1.92 35.71
CA ASP A 248 -4.62 1.14 36.94
C ASP A 248 -5.95 0.70 37.60
N GLY A 249 -7.00 0.55 36.79
CA GLY A 249 -8.36 0.20 37.22
C GLY A 249 -9.22 1.38 37.71
N ASP A 250 -8.75 2.62 37.54
CA ASP A 250 -9.52 3.83 37.86
C ASP A 250 -10.41 4.24 36.69
N VAL A 251 -11.70 3.87 36.76
CA VAL A 251 -12.71 4.17 35.75
C VAL A 251 -12.89 5.67 35.46
N THR A 252 -12.49 6.55 36.37
CA THR A 252 -12.65 8.00 36.18
C THR A 252 -11.68 8.57 35.14
N LYS A 253 -10.58 7.85 34.86
CA LYS A 253 -9.52 8.25 33.92
C LYS A 253 -9.72 7.72 32.50
N GLU A 254 -10.68 6.82 32.28
CA GLU A 254 -10.85 6.14 30.99
C GLU A 254 -11.04 7.12 29.83
N LYS A 255 -11.88 8.15 30.03
CA LYS A 255 -12.13 9.17 29.00
C LYS A 255 -10.88 9.97 28.64
N GLU A 256 -9.99 10.21 29.60
CA GLU A 256 -8.75 10.95 29.36
C GLU A 256 -7.76 10.07 28.58
N VAL A 257 -7.64 8.81 28.97
CA VAL A 257 -6.78 7.82 28.31
C VAL A 257 -7.21 7.58 26.86
N LEU A 258 -8.52 7.43 26.62
CA LEU A 258 -9.07 7.19 25.28
C LEU A 258 -8.81 8.35 24.31
N ARG A 259 -8.70 9.58 24.83
CA ARG A 259 -8.40 10.78 24.05
C ARG A 259 -6.91 11.02 23.80
N LEU A 260 -6.02 10.25 24.42
CA LEU A 260 -4.59 10.35 24.15
C LEU A 260 -4.31 10.01 22.69
N GLU A 261 -3.27 10.61 22.13
CA GLU A 261 -2.68 10.14 20.87
C GLU A 261 -2.37 8.64 20.96
N CYS A 262 -2.74 7.88 19.93
CA CYS A 262 -2.60 6.43 19.87
C CYS A 262 -1.19 5.97 20.26
N TRP A 263 -0.17 6.57 19.65
CA TRP A 263 1.23 6.21 19.93
C TRP A 263 1.66 6.52 21.36
N ARG A 264 1.07 7.54 22.01
CA ARG A 264 1.36 7.85 23.41
C ARG A 264 0.80 6.77 24.32
N ALA A 265 -0.43 6.31 24.07
CA ALA A 265 -1.04 5.22 24.82
C ALA A 265 -0.27 3.90 24.63
N LEU A 266 0.12 3.56 23.39
CA LEU A 266 0.91 2.36 23.09
C LEU A 266 2.30 2.40 23.75
N THR A 267 2.95 3.57 23.79
CA THR A 267 4.24 3.73 24.48
C THR A 267 4.12 3.44 25.98
N GLU A 268 3.02 3.84 26.61
CA GLU A 268 2.77 3.58 28.03
C GLU A 268 2.46 2.09 28.28
N LEU A 269 1.68 1.46 27.40
CA LEU A 269 1.42 0.01 27.44
C LEU A 269 2.72 -0.80 27.29
N GLU A 270 3.61 -0.39 26.39
CA GLU A 270 4.94 -1.00 26.20
C GLU A 270 5.79 -0.89 27.47
N ALA A 271 5.82 0.27 28.11
CA ALA A 271 6.56 0.48 29.35
C ALA A 271 6.04 -0.44 30.46
N LYS A 272 4.71 -0.51 30.65
CA LYS A 272 4.06 -1.40 31.63
C LYS A 272 4.33 -2.88 31.33
N ALA A 273 4.30 -3.29 30.06
CA ALA A 273 4.61 -4.66 29.66
C ALA A 273 6.07 -5.03 29.97
N ARG A 274 7.01 -4.13 29.69
CA ARG A 274 8.44 -4.32 30.01
C ARG A 274 8.67 -4.42 31.52
N GLU A 275 8.07 -3.54 32.31
CA GLU A 275 8.18 -3.57 33.77
C GLU A 275 7.63 -4.88 34.36
N ALA A 276 6.51 -5.38 33.85
CA ALA A 276 5.96 -6.67 34.24
C ALA A 276 6.92 -7.83 33.94
N GLU A 277 7.52 -7.84 32.74
CA GLU A 277 8.51 -8.87 32.35
C GLU A 277 9.78 -8.83 33.23
N GLU A 278 10.26 -7.64 33.57
CA GLU A 278 11.39 -7.47 34.49
C GLU A 278 11.07 -8.01 35.90
N LEU A 279 9.86 -7.75 36.41
CA LEU A 279 9.41 -8.26 37.69
C LEU A 279 9.28 -9.79 37.71
N GLU A 280 8.79 -10.39 36.62
CA GLU A 280 8.74 -11.85 36.47
C GLU A 280 10.14 -12.46 36.48
N LYS A 281 11.08 -11.92 35.69
CA LYS A 281 12.49 -12.37 35.68
C LYS A 281 13.15 -12.26 37.06
N ILE A 282 12.82 -11.24 37.85
CA ILE A 282 13.31 -11.10 39.23
C ILE A 282 12.70 -12.17 40.14
N ARG A 283 11.42 -12.49 39.97
CA ARG A 283 10.73 -13.54 40.75
C ARG A 283 11.28 -14.93 40.44
N GLU A 284 11.55 -15.24 39.17
CA GLU A 284 12.10 -16.54 38.74
C GLU A 284 13.55 -16.79 39.18
N ARG A 285 14.29 -15.72 39.48
CA ARG A 285 15.69 -15.80 39.96
C ARG A 285 15.80 -15.96 41.48
N LYS A 286 14.69 -15.88 42.22
CA LYS A 286 14.63 -16.07 43.68
C LYS A 286 14.13 -17.46 44.02
#